data_AF-K1SD45-F1
#
_entry.id   AF-K1SD45-F1
#
_cell.length_a   1.000
_cell.length_b   1.000
_cell.length_c   1.000
_cell.angle_alpha   90.00
_cell.angle_beta   90.00
_cell.angle_gamma   90.00
#
_symmetry.space_group_name_H-M   'P 1'
#
loop_
_entity.id
_entity.type
_entity.pdbx_description
1 polymer ?
#
loop_
_entity_poly.entity_id
_entity_poly.type
_entity_poly.pdbx_seq_one_letter_code
_entity_poly.pdbx_strand_id
1 'polypeptide(L)'
;YRFNAVPNDQPGRYVYIKDAEDNDFWSASWAPVCKPLDSYKSECRHGTAYTVITSEYKKIKSEVTYYVPMDATYEVWAAKITNTDTKPRKLSVTGYREFVNDPNYEQDQVNLQYTLFINKNILQEQVYPPDAE
;
A
#
# COMPACT_ATOMS: atom_id res chain seq x y z
N TYR A 1 10.90 11.65 16.71
CA TYR A 1 11.13 11.99 15.29
C TYR A 1 12.14 10.98 14.76
N ARG A 2 11.73 10.01 13.93
CA ARG A 2 12.68 9.01 13.38
C ARG A 2 13.62 9.75 12.42
N PHE A 3 14.93 9.68 12.64
CA PHE A 3 15.92 10.38 11.80
C PHE A 3 15.86 9.91 10.34
N ASN A 4 15.41 8.67 10.11
CA ASN A 4 15.29 8.05 8.79
C ASN A 4 13.86 8.06 8.21
N ALA A 5 12.86 8.65 8.88
CA ALA A 5 11.51 8.67 8.33
C ALA A 5 11.40 9.74 7.24
N VAL A 6 10.90 9.34 6.07
CA VAL A 6 10.35 10.30 5.09
C VAL A 6 9.04 10.82 5.69
N PRO A 7 8.91 12.12 6.03
CA PRO A 7 7.78 12.61 6.83
C PRO A 7 6.39 12.35 6.22
N ASN A 8 6.31 12.22 4.89
CA ASN A 8 5.08 11.93 4.14
C ASN A 8 4.82 10.44 3.87
N ASP A 9 5.72 9.54 4.26
CA ASP A 9 5.64 8.08 4.03
C ASP A 9 4.85 7.35 5.13
N GLN A 10 4.27 8.04 6.11
CA GLN A 10 3.47 7.37 7.14
C GLN A 10 2.09 6.98 6.59
N PRO A 11 1.62 5.73 6.81
CA PRO A 11 2.09 4.72 7.76
C PRO A 11 3.00 3.61 7.18
N GLY A 12 3.70 3.85 6.08
CA GLY A 12 4.68 2.93 5.50
C GLY A 12 4.05 1.74 4.79
N ARG A 13 2.78 1.85 4.38
CA ARG A 13 2.03 0.77 3.70
C ARG A 13 1.22 1.32 2.54
N TYR A 14 1.62 0.94 1.33
CA TYR A 14 1.10 1.55 0.12
C TYR A 14 0.85 0.52 -0.98
N VAL A 15 -0.13 0.82 -1.82
CA VAL A 15 -0.36 0.13 -3.09
C VAL A 15 -0.11 1.15 -4.20
N TYR A 16 1.00 1.01 -4.90
CA TYR A 16 1.34 1.85 -6.04
C TYR A 16 0.72 1.31 -7.31
N ILE A 17 0.31 2.21 -8.18
CA ILE A 17 -0.17 1.94 -9.53
C ILE A 17 0.70 2.74 -10.48
N LYS A 18 1.29 2.08 -11.47
CA LYS A 18 2.08 2.72 -12.52
C LYS A 18 1.53 2.35 -13.90
N ASP A 19 1.29 3.35 -14.72
CA ASP A 19 0.95 3.18 -16.12
C ASP A 19 2.24 3.06 -16.96
N ALA A 20 2.35 2.00 -17.75
CA ALA A 20 3.50 1.77 -18.62
C ALA A 20 3.46 2.61 -19.90
N GLU A 21 2.30 3.16 -20.29
CA GLU A 21 2.19 3.97 -21.52
C GLU A 21 2.91 5.32 -21.40
N ASP A 22 2.78 5.99 -20.25
CA ASP A 22 3.36 7.30 -20.00
C ASP A 22 4.33 7.33 -18.80
N ASN A 23 4.58 6.18 -18.19
CA ASN A 23 5.42 6.01 -16.99
C ASN A 23 4.96 6.79 -15.75
N ASP A 24 3.73 7.32 -15.77
CA ASP A 24 3.15 7.99 -14.61
C ASP A 24 2.77 6.98 -13.52
N PHE A 25 2.85 7.40 -12.27
CA PHE A 25 2.55 6.56 -11.11
C PHE A 25 1.85 7.34 -10.00
N TRP A 26 1.06 6.65 -9.21
CA TRP A 26 0.34 7.18 -8.07
C TRP A 26 0.14 6.09 -7.00
N SER A 27 -0.21 6.51 -5.79
CA SER A 27 -0.64 5.58 -4.74
C SER A 27 -2.16 5.44 -4.79
N ALA A 28 -2.70 4.26 -4.52
CA ALA A 28 -4.13 4.01 -4.37
C ALA A 28 -4.73 4.70 -3.13
N SER A 29 -3.90 5.24 -2.24
CA SER A 29 -4.32 5.98 -1.04
C SER A 29 -3.92 7.45 -1.07
N TRP A 30 -3.69 8.04 -2.26
CA TRP A 30 -3.17 9.40 -2.49
C TRP A 30 -1.73 9.61 -2.00
N ALA A 31 -1.50 9.54 -0.69
CA ALA A 31 -0.16 9.53 -0.11
C ALA A 31 0.56 8.19 -0.42
N PRO A 32 1.89 8.20 -0.63
CA PRO A 32 2.80 9.31 -0.41
C PRO A 32 3.10 10.13 -1.67
N VAL A 33 2.54 9.75 -2.83
CA VAL A 33 2.79 10.43 -4.11
C VAL A 33 2.13 11.80 -4.16
N CYS A 34 0.99 11.96 -3.47
CA CYS A 34 0.30 13.22 -3.26
C CYS A 34 0.00 13.98 -4.58
N LYS A 35 -0.63 13.29 -5.53
CA LYS A 35 -1.07 13.90 -6.80
C LYS A 35 -1.96 15.13 -6.56
N PRO A 36 -1.95 16.12 -7.47
CA PRO A 36 -2.82 17.29 -7.37
C PRO A 36 -4.29 16.91 -7.17
N LEU A 37 -4.95 17.52 -6.18
CA LEU A 37 -6.32 17.18 -5.78
C LEU A 37 -7.40 17.65 -6.77
N ASP A 38 -7.02 18.48 -7.75
CA ASP A 38 -7.88 18.86 -8.88
C ASP A 38 -8.10 17.70 -9.87
N SER A 39 -7.18 16.73 -9.88
CA SER A 39 -7.17 15.58 -10.79
C SER A 39 -7.27 14.24 -10.07
N TYR A 40 -6.91 14.19 -8.78
CA TYR A 40 -6.99 13.02 -7.93
C TYR A 40 -8.15 13.14 -6.94
N LYS A 41 -9.09 12.19 -7.00
CA LYS A 41 -10.19 12.07 -6.05
C LYS A 41 -9.91 10.95 -5.06
N SER A 42 -10.22 11.16 -3.79
CA SER A 42 -10.05 10.16 -2.73
C SER A 42 -11.19 10.25 -1.71
N GLU A 43 -11.63 9.11 -1.22
CA GLU A 43 -12.55 8.97 -0.09
C GLU A 43 -12.00 7.88 0.84
N CYS A 44 -11.99 8.15 2.14
CA CYS A 44 -11.59 7.20 3.17
C CYS A 44 -12.80 6.91 4.08
N ARG A 45 -13.15 5.63 4.21
CA ARG A 45 -14.26 5.16 5.04
C ARG A 45 -13.71 4.22 6.09
N HIS A 46 -13.93 4.54 7.36
CA HIS A 46 -13.55 3.69 8.49
C HIS A 46 -14.76 2.93 9.00
N GLY A 47 -14.55 1.65 9.29
CA GLY A 47 -15.50 0.80 10.00
C GLY A 47 -14.82 0.11 11.18
N THR A 48 -15.58 -0.68 11.93
CA THR A 48 -15.02 -1.47 13.02
C THR A 48 -14.03 -2.49 12.47
N ALA A 49 -12.75 -2.35 12.83
CA ALA A 49 -11.66 -3.23 12.41
C ALA A 49 -11.29 -3.20 10.90
N TYR A 50 -11.80 -2.24 10.12
CA TYR A 50 -11.37 -2.07 8.73
C TYR A 50 -11.38 -0.62 8.26
N THR A 51 -10.62 -0.36 7.20
CA THR A 51 -10.61 0.93 6.48
C THR A 51 -10.66 0.66 4.98
N VAL A 52 -11.56 1.35 4.28
CA VAL A 52 -11.65 1.33 2.81
C VAL A 52 -11.22 2.69 2.28
N ILE A 53 -10.23 2.71 1.41
CA ILE A 53 -9.83 3.91 0.67
C ILE A 53 -10.19 3.71 -0.80
N THR A 54 -11.06 4.57 -1.31
CA THR A 54 -11.44 4.62 -2.73
C THR A 54 -10.81 5.85 -3.36
N SER A 55 -10.33 5.72 -4.59
CA SER A 55 -9.78 6.86 -5.32
C SER A 55 -9.92 6.74 -6.82
N GLU A 56 -9.87 7.87 -7.51
CA GLU A 56 -9.92 7.94 -8.96
C GLU A 56 -8.86 8.92 -9.48
N TYR A 57 -8.04 8.45 -10.40
CA TYR A 57 -7.04 9.25 -11.10
C TYR A 57 -6.84 8.71 -12.52
N LYS A 58 -6.81 9.59 -13.53
CA LYS A 58 -6.61 9.22 -14.96
C LYS A 58 -7.49 8.05 -15.43
N LYS A 59 -8.78 8.08 -15.05
CA LYS A 59 -9.78 7.04 -15.38
C LYS A 59 -9.42 5.65 -14.85
N ILE A 60 -8.59 5.58 -13.81
CA ILE A 60 -8.35 4.37 -13.05
C ILE A 60 -8.96 4.59 -11.67
N LYS A 61 -9.95 3.76 -11.33
CA LYS A 61 -10.52 3.70 -9.99
C LYS A 61 -9.78 2.63 -9.20
N SER A 62 -9.37 2.95 -7.98
CA SER A 62 -8.82 2.00 -7.03
C SER A 62 -9.63 1.97 -5.75
N GLU A 63 -9.74 0.79 -5.17
CA GLU A 63 -10.31 0.56 -3.84
C GLU A 63 -9.35 -0.34 -3.08
N VAL A 64 -8.90 0.09 -1.90
CA VAL A 64 -8.07 -0.74 -1.02
C VAL A 64 -8.73 -0.86 0.33
N THR A 65 -9.01 -2.09 0.73
CA THR A 65 -9.57 -2.41 2.05
C THR A 65 -8.48 -3.00 2.92
N TYR A 66 -8.17 -2.33 4.02
CA TYR A 66 -7.25 -2.76 5.06
C TYR A 66 -8.05 -3.32 6.23
N TYR A 67 -7.81 -4.57 6.60
CA TYR A 67 -8.51 -5.23 7.70
C TYR A 67 -7.71 -6.41 8.26
N VAL A 68 -8.06 -6.84 9.47
CA VAL A 68 -7.59 -8.10 10.05
C VAL A 68 -8.77 -9.07 10.05
N PRO A 69 -8.70 -10.22 9.34
CA PRO A 69 -9.76 -11.21 9.38
C PRO A 69 -10.03 -11.71 10.81
N MET A 70 -11.25 -12.20 11.05
CA MET A 70 -11.56 -12.85 12.33
C MET A 70 -10.59 -14.02 12.56
N ASP A 71 -10.11 -14.14 13.80
CA ASP A 71 -9.17 -15.20 14.23
C ASP A 71 -7.82 -15.23 13.48
N ALA A 72 -7.47 -14.16 12.74
CA ALA A 72 -6.19 -14.03 12.06
C ALA A 72 -5.23 -13.09 12.81
N THR A 73 -3.93 -13.35 12.65
CA THR A 73 -2.85 -12.51 13.20
C THR A 73 -2.14 -11.68 12.13
N TYR A 74 -2.75 -11.54 10.94
CA TYR A 74 -2.19 -10.82 9.81
C TYR A 74 -3.19 -9.78 9.28
N GLU A 75 -2.66 -8.68 8.76
CA GLU A 75 -3.44 -7.67 8.06
C GLU A 75 -3.54 -8.04 6.57
N VAL A 76 -4.74 -7.90 6.01
CA VAL A 76 -5.04 -8.08 4.58
C VAL A 76 -5.19 -6.72 3.91
N TRP A 77 -4.56 -6.55 2.75
CA TRP A 77 -4.75 -5.40 1.87
C TRP A 77 -5.48 -5.87 0.61
N ALA A 78 -6.81 -5.82 0.62
CA ALA A 78 -7.61 -6.21 -0.53
C ALA A 78 -7.71 -5.03 -1.50
N ALA A 79 -6.90 -5.07 -2.56
CA ALA A 79 -6.84 -4.02 -3.59
C ALA A 79 -7.63 -4.42 -4.85
N LYS A 80 -8.53 -3.55 -5.29
CA LYS A 80 -9.28 -3.67 -6.53
C LYS A 80 -8.97 -2.48 -7.43
N ILE A 81 -8.45 -2.76 -8.62
CA ILE A 81 -8.15 -1.74 -9.64
C ILE A 81 -9.10 -1.91 -10.81
N THR A 82 -9.81 -0.84 -11.17
CA THR A 82 -10.78 -0.83 -12.26
C THR A 82 -10.37 0.23 -13.28
N ASN A 83 -10.15 -0.19 -14.51
CA ASN A 83 -10.00 0.71 -15.64
C ASN A 83 -11.38 1.21 -16.07
N THR A 84 -11.65 2.51 -15.90
CA THR A 84 -12.89 3.19 -16.33
C THR A 84 -12.69 4.00 -17.61
N ASP A 85 -11.54 3.84 -18.25
CA ASP A 85 -11.22 4.41 -19.55
C ASP A 85 -11.91 3.61 -20.68
N THR A 86 -11.96 4.19 -21.88
CA THR A 86 -12.52 3.52 -23.07
C THR A 86 -11.50 2.62 -23.78
N LYS A 87 -10.22 2.73 -23.39
CA LYS A 87 -9.12 1.93 -23.94
C LYS A 87 -8.53 0.97 -22.90
N PRO A 88 -7.97 -0.17 -23.32
CA PRO A 88 -7.11 -0.99 -22.47
C PRO A 88 -5.94 -0.17 -21.92
N ARG A 89 -5.49 -0.48 -20.69
CA ARG A 89 -4.37 0.19 -20.03
C ARG A 89 -3.36 -0.83 -19.54
N LYS A 90 -2.06 -0.53 -19.68
CA LYS A 90 -0.96 -1.39 -19.22
C LYS A 90 -0.49 -0.95 -17.84
N LEU A 91 -1.15 -1.46 -16.81
CA LEU A 91 -0.88 -1.08 -15.44
C LEU A 91 0.02 -2.11 -14.75
N SER A 92 0.92 -1.62 -13.92
CA SER A 92 1.64 -2.40 -12.91
C SER A 92 1.18 -1.97 -11.53
N VAL A 93 0.95 -2.94 -10.65
CA VAL A 93 0.47 -2.72 -9.28
C VAL A 93 1.49 -3.30 -8.32
N THR A 94 1.98 -2.49 -7.40
CA THR A 94 3.08 -2.86 -6.50
C THR A 94 2.72 -2.52 -5.06
N GLY A 95 2.72 -3.53 -4.19
CA GLY A 95 2.65 -3.31 -2.75
C GLY A 95 4.01 -2.86 -2.20
N TYR A 96 3.99 -1.89 -1.30
CA TYR A 96 5.14 -1.46 -0.51
C TYR A 96 4.79 -1.50 0.96
N ARG A 97 5.67 -2.10 1.76
CA ARG A 97 5.57 -2.13 3.21
C ARG A 97 6.92 -1.85 3.83
N GLU A 98 6.98 -0.82 4.66
CA GLU A 98 8.05 -0.64 5.63
C GLU A 98 7.79 -1.59 6.81
N PHE A 99 8.64 -2.61 6.96
CA PHE A 99 8.60 -3.48 8.13
C PHE A 99 9.38 -2.84 9.27
N VAL A 100 8.74 -2.67 10.42
CA VAL A 100 9.37 -2.28 11.67
C VAL A 100 9.35 -3.47 12.62
N ASN A 101 10.50 -3.77 13.21
CA ASN A 101 10.67 -4.83 14.20
C ASN A 101 10.86 -4.19 15.57
N ASP A 102 10.08 -4.66 16.55
CA ASP A 102 10.15 -4.29 17.97
C ASP A 102 9.84 -2.80 18.28
N PRO A 103 9.12 -2.47 19.37
CA PRO A 103 8.94 -1.09 19.79
C PRO A 103 10.20 -0.43 20.38
N ASN A 104 11.39 -1.02 20.28
CA ASN A 104 12.67 -0.41 20.66
C ASN A 104 13.16 0.65 19.65
N TYR A 105 12.31 1.66 19.41
CA TYR A 105 12.56 2.78 18.49
C TYR A 105 13.84 3.57 18.80
N GLU A 106 14.38 3.45 20.02
CA GLU A 106 15.65 4.06 20.40
C GLU A 106 16.82 3.42 19.63
N GLN A 107 16.81 2.10 19.44
CA GLN A 107 17.84 1.38 18.68
C GLN A 107 17.86 1.81 17.20
N ASP A 108 16.71 2.13 16.60
CA ASP A 108 16.64 2.64 15.22
C ASP A 108 17.42 3.97 15.05
N GLN A 109 17.62 4.73 16.13
CA GLN A 109 18.36 6.00 16.09
C GLN A 109 19.86 5.84 16.39
N VAL A 110 20.26 4.84 17.18
CA VAL A 110 21.64 4.73 17.70
C VAL A 110 22.42 3.53 17.14
N ASN A 111 21.75 2.58 16.49
CA ASN A 111 22.35 1.32 16.08
C ASN A 111 22.06 0.98 14.61
N LEU A 112 22.84 1.58 13.70
CA LEU A 112 22.76 1.34 12.25
C LEU A 112 22.95 -0.14 11.86
N GLN A 113 23.59 -0.95 12.71
CA GLN A 113 23.82 -2.37 12.45
C GLN A 113 22.62 -3.25 12.85
N TYR A 114 21.74 -2.78 13.74
CA TYR A 114 20.60 -3.53 14.27
C TYR A 114 19.65 -4.02 13.16
N THR A 115 19.30 -3.12 12.22
CA THR A 115 18.38 -3.44 11.11
C THR A 115 18.94 -4.55 10.18
N LEU A 116 20.26 -4.68 10.07
CA LEU A 116 20.92 -5.65 9.18
C LEU A 116 20.84 -7.10 9.69
N PHE A 117 20.68 -7.32 11.00
CA PHE A 117 20.72 -8.66 11.61
C PHE A 117 19.33 -9.27 11.91
N ILE A 118 18.25 -8.52 11.74
CA ILE A 118 16.90 -8.91 12.20
C ILE A 118 15.94 -9.34 11.08
N ASN A 119 16.38 -9.34 9.81
CA ASN A 119 15.52 -9.67 8.67
C ASN A 119 15.83 -11.05 8.10
N LYS A 120 14.83 -11.93 8.08
CA LYS A 120 14.80 -13.14 7.24
C LYS A 120 13.60 -13.06 6.31
N ASN A 121 13.86 -12.93 5.02
CA ASN A 121 12.81 -12.89 4.00
C ASN A 121 12.67 -14.27 3.34
N ILE A 122 11.45 -14.77 3.26
CA ILE A 122 11.09 -15.99 2.51
C ILE A 122 9.96 -15.59 1.57
N LEU A 123 10.17 -15.77 0.26
CA LEU A 123 9.10 -15.63 -0.72
C LEU A 123 8.46 -17.00 -0.93
N GLN A 124 7.16 -17.10 -0.65
CA GLN A 124 6.35 -18.27 -0.97
C GLN A 124 5.29 -17.86 -1.98
N GLU A 125 5.32 -18.45 -3.16
CA GLU A 125 4.25 -18.27 -4.14
C GLU A 125 3.02 -19.06 -3.67
N GLN A 126 1.92 -18.36 -3.35
CA GLN A 126 0.66 -18.99 -3.01
C GLN A 126 -0.38 -18.66 -4.08
N VAL A 127 -0.77 -19.69 -4.83
CA VAL A 127 -1.88 -19.68 -5.79
C VAL A 127 -3.16 -19.81 -4.98
N TYR A 128 -4.12 -18.88 -5.14
CA TYR A 128 -5.44 -19.03 -4.53
C TYR A 128 -6.06 -20.38 -4.95
N PRO A 129 -6.71 -21.12 -4.05
CA PRO A 129 -7.56 -22.22 -4.47
C PRO A 129 -8.69 -21.64 -5.35
N PRO A 130 -9.12 -22.35 -6.41
CA PRO A 130 -10.07 -21.86 -7.41
C PRO A 130 -11.48 -21.49 -6.87
N ASP A 131 -11.76 -21.69 -5.58
CA ASP A 131 -13.12 -21.68 -5.01
C ASP A 131 -13.37 -20.53 -4.02
N ALA A 132 -12.57 -19.47 -4.02
CA ALA A 132 -12.86 -18.26 -3.24
C ALA A 132 -13.72 -17.28 -4.07
N GLU A 133 -15.04 -17.49 -4.06
CA GLU A 133 -16.07 -16.52 -4.48
C GLU A 133 -16.33 -15.46 -3.40
#